data_AF-A0A0M4ET69-F1
#
_entry.id   AF-A0A0M4ET69-F1
#
_cell.length_a   1.000
_cell.length_b   1.000
_cell.length_c   1.000
_cell.angle_alpha   90.00
_cell.angle_beta   90.00
_cell.angle_gamma   90.00
#
_symmetry.space_group_name_H-M   'P 1'
#
loop_
_entity.id
_entity.type
_entity.pdbx_description
1 polymer ?
#
loop_
_entity_poly.entity_id
_entity_poly.type
_entity_poly.pdbx_seq_one_letter_code
_entity_poly.pdbx_strand_id
1 'polypeptide(L)'
;MPIEINTPDKLEYQFFPASGGVFTFKVRSPKDAHIALAPGPQEGTPMFEIFIGGWENSKSVIRKDRQKPDVVEIPTAGILDAGEFRGFWVRWYDNVITVGHAGDAAAFLSYDAVDLFPVNYVGICTGWGATGTWMLDEPSSPTAPSAPVMGFSNPIGNGPGCWVPAANGETPPGAMQGGFDSSEQLYIARARHEGDLIPGKLHPSHGVVYVAWGGGEHGHNEYEVLCEGGGLWVPVEAGNIPPGAFPAGETSEGEPLFIGRVTHDGTVTVGKVQPSHGCCYIPYGGEELMYKEFEIYVAK
;
A
#
# COMPACT_ATOMS: atom_id res chain seq x y z
N MET A 1 19.73 9.77 0.80
CA MET A 1 19.17 11.01 1.40
C MET A 1 18.00 11.48 0.54
N PRO A 2 17.00 12.22 1.04
CA PRO A 2 15.95 12.74 0.15
C PRO A 2 16.56 13.70 -0.88
N ILE A 3 16.17 13.55 -2.15
CA ILE A 3 16.60 14.39 -3.25
C ILE A 3 15.68 15.61 -3.30
N GLU A 4 16.27 16.79 -3.23
CA GLU A 4 15.54 18.05 -3.42
C GLU A 4 15.56 18.45 -4.91
N ILE A 5 14.39 18.72 -5.48
CA ILE A 5 14.22 19.06 -6.90
C ILE A 5 13.39 20.33 -7.01
N ASN A 6 13.87 21.28 -7.80
CA ASN A 6 13.16 22.53 -8.03
C ASN A 6 12.52 22.53 -9.42
N THR A 7 11.25 22.92 -9.49
CA THR A 7 10.49 23.06 -10.72
C THR A 7 10.17 24.55 -10.93
N PRO A 8 10.53 25.11 -12.10
CA PRO A 8 10.24 26.50 -12.41
C PRO A 8 8.75 26.70 -12.73
N ASP A 9 8.35 27.95 -12.91
CA ASP A 9 7.06 28.34 -13.48
C ASP A 9 7.03 27.98 -14.97
N LYS A 10 6.86 26.69 -15.24
CA LYS A 10 6.85 26.10 -16.58
C LYS A 10 6.27 24.70 -16.55
N LEU A 11 5.32 24.44 -17.44
CA LEU A 11 4.77 23.11 -17.69
C LEU A 11 5.76 22.25 -18.49
N GLU A 12 6.82 21.77 -17.83
CA GLU A 12 7.83 20.87 -18.39
C GLU A 12 8.16 19.79 -17.36
N TYR A 13 7.82 18.54 -17.68
CA TYR A 13 8.00 17.43 -16.76
C TYR A 13 9.47 16.98 -16.68
N GLN A 14 9.96 16.82 -15.45
CA GLN A 14 11.19 16.08 -15.17
C GLN A 14 10.82 14.65 -14.80
N PHE A 15 11.27 13.66 -15.58
CA PHE A 15 10.92 12.26 -15.38
C PHE A 15 11.95 11.50 -14.54
N PHE A 16 11.43 10.65 -13.66
CA PHE A 16 12.18 9.77 -12.78
C PHE A 16 11.69 8.33 -12.96
N PRO A 17 12.58 7.32 -12.92
CA PRO A 17 12.17 5.92 -12.89
C PRO A 17 11.23 5.68 -11.72
N ALA A 18 10.15 4.95 -11.97
CA ALA A 18 9.17 4.56 -10.98
C ALA A 18 9.02 3.05 -11.00
N SER A 19 9.01 2.44 -9.82
CA SER A 19 8.80 1.01 -9.67
C SER A 19 7.80 0.73 -8.57
N GLY A 20 7.05 -0.34 -8.77
CA GLY A 20 6.28 -0.96 -7.71
C GLY A 20 4.86 -0.43 -7.49
N GLY A 21 4.39 0.63 -8.13
CA GLY A 21 2.97 1.03 -7.98
C GLY A 21 2.70 2.17 -7.01
N VAL A 22 3.73 2.82 -6.46
CA VAL A 22 3.57 4.01 -5.61
C VAL A 22 4.66 5.04 -5.84
N PHE A 23 4.30 6.30 -5.74
CA PHE A 23 5.19 7.45 -5.74
C PHE A 23 4.85 8.34 -4.55
N THR A 24 5.79 8.44 -3.61
CA THR A 24 5.67 9.29 -2.42
C THR A 24 6.59 10.49 -2.57
N PHE A 25 6.09 11.67 -2.23
CA PHE A 25 6.85 12.91 -2.33
C PHE A 25 6.36 13.93 -1.32
N LYS A 26 7.19 14.93 -1.04
CA LYS A 26 6.73 16.19 -0.45
C LYS A 26 6.89 17.31 -1.45
N VAL A 27 5.98 18.26 -1.44
CA VAL A 27 6.06 19.45 -2.28
C VAL A 27 5.71 20.69 -1.47
N ARG A 28 6.46 21.76 -1.71
CA ARG A 28 6.14 23.11 -1.28
C ARG A 28 5.92 23.95 -2.54
N SER A 29 4.69 24.39 -2.74
CA SER A 29 4.25 25.18 -3.90
C SER A 29 2.95 25.89 -3.52
N PRO A 30 2.69 27.13 -3.98
CA PRO A 30 1.40 27.78 -3.75
C PRO A 30 0.22 27.05 -4.42
N LYS A 31 0.45 26.36 -5.54
CA LYS A 31 -0.56 25.70 -6.39
C LYS A 31 0.08 24.82 -7.48
N ASP A 32 -0.76 24.11 -8.23
CA ASP A 32 -0.43 23.44 -9.49
C ASP A 32 0.79 22.49 -9.40
N ALA A 33 0.80 21.57 -8.44
CA ALA A 33 1.74 20.45 -8.43
C ALA A 33 1.26 19.37 -9.41
N HIS A 34 2.04 19.09 -10.45
CA HIS A 34 1.67 18.16 -11.51
C HIS A 34 2.53 16.90 -11.45
N ILE A 35 1.87 15.76 -11.60
CA ILE A 35 2.49 14.44 -11.63
C ILE A 35 2.01 13.72 -12.90
N ALA A 36 2.92 13.18 -13.70
CA ALA A 36 2.62 12.38 -14.88
C ALA A 36 3.01 10.92 -14.63
N LEU A 37 2.08 9.98 -14.84
CA LEU A 37 2.38 8.55 -14.92
C LEU A 37 2.62 8.21 -16.39
N ALA A 38 3.77 7.61 -16.71
CA ALA A 38 4.16 7.34 -18.09
C ALA A 38 4.90 5.98 -18.24
N PRO A 39 4.84 5.35 -19.44
CA PRO A 39 5.61 4.14 -19.72
C PRO A 39 7.09 4.43 -20.01
N GLY A 40 7.46 5.68 -20.29
CA GLY A 40 8.81 6.10 -20.68
C GLY A 40 9.23 7.47 -20.11
N PRO A 41 10.51 7.86 -20.26
CA PRO A 41 11.12 9.03 -19.60
C PRO A 41 10.81 10.38 -20.29
N GLN A 42 9.72 10.45 -21.06
CA GLN A 42 9.35 11.63 -21.82
C GLN A 42 7.83 11.72 -21.95
N GLU A 43 7.34 12.92 -22.23
CA GLU A 43 5.93 13.16 -22.48
C GLU A 43 5.47 12.40 -23.73
N GLY A 44 4.31 11.73 -23.62
CA GLY A 44 3.74 10.95 -24.72
C GLY A 44 2.42 10.31 -24.31
N THR A 45 1.81 9.56 -25.23
CA THR A 45 0.62 8.75 -24.97
C THR A 45 0.99 7.26 -25.02
N PRO A 46 0.45 6.40 -24.14
CA PRO A 46 -0.54 6.72 -23.12
C PRO A 46 0.09 7.40 -21.89
N MET A 47 -0.65 8.30 -21.24
CA MET A 47 -0.22 9.01 -20.02
C MET A 47 -1.42 9.43 -19.15
N PHE A 48 -1.24 9.36 -17.84
CA PHE A 48 -2.15 9.99 -16.88
C PHE A 48 -1.47 11.17 -16.21
N GLU A 49 -2.15 12.31 -16.13
CA GLU A 49 -1.70 13.51 -15.44
C GLU A 49 -2.57 13.74 -14.21
N ILE A 50 -1.92 14.00 -13.09
CA ILE A 50 -2.53 14.27 -11.80
C ILE A 50 -2.14 15.69 -11.43
N PHE A 51 -3.13 16.51 -11.12
CA PHE A 51 -2.96 17.89 -10.72
C PHE A 51 -3.40 17.97 -9.27
N ILE A 52 -2.51 18.37 -8.37
CA ILE A 52 -2.82 18.61 -6.97
C ILE A 52 -2.82 20.12 -6.75
N GLY A 53 -3.89 20.64 -6.16
CA GLY A 53 -4.03 22.07 -5.90
C GLY A 53 -4.02 22.91 -7.19
N GLY A 54 -4.66 22.45 -8.25
CA GLY A 54 -4.86 23.23 -9.46
C GLY A 54 -5.94 24.31 -9.32
N TRP A 55 -6.00 25.20 -10.31
CA TRP A 55 -6.95 26.33 -10.36
C TRP A 55 -6.93 27.18 -9.08
N GLU A 56 -5.80 27.84 -8.82
CA GLU A 56 -5.60 28.62 -7.59
C GLU A 56 -5.74 27.78 -6.32
N ASN A 57 -5.18 26.56 -6.35
CA ASN A 57 -5.19 25.65 -5.20
C ASN A 57 -6.61 25.28 -4.72
N SER A 58 -7.58 25.22 -5.65
CA SER A 58 -8.98 24.97 -5.32
C SER A 58 -9.39 23.51 -5.53
N LYS A 59 -8.73 22.78 -6.42
CA LYS A 59 -9.14 21.42 -6.81
C LYS A 59 -7.98 20.52 -7.26
N SER A 60 -8.22 19.22 -7.22
CA SER A 60 -7.32 18.20 -7.73
C SER A 60 -8.02 17.39 -8.82
N VAL A 61 -7.31 17.04 -9.89
CA VAL A 61 -7.89 16.32 -11.03
C VAL A 61 -6.98 15.21 -11.54
N ILE A 62 -7.56 14.21 -12.18
CA ILE A 62 -6.84 13.23 -13.02
C ILE A 62 -7.28 13.48 -14.46
N ARG A 63 -6.32 13.57 -15.37
CA ARG A 63 -6.52 13.72 -16.81
C ARG A 63 -5.83 12.57 -17.53
N LYS A 64 -6.44 12.11 -18.61
CA LYS A 64 -5.84 11.12 -19.50
C LYS A 64 -5.40 11.77 -20.80
N ASP A 65 -4.19 11.43 -21.25
CA ASP A 65 -3.63 11.78 -22.56
C ASP A 65 -3.72 13.27 -22.94
N ARG A 66 -3.67 14.18 -21.94
CA ARG A 66 -3.86 15.63 -22.13
C ARG A 66 -5.19 16.02 -22.78
N GLN A 67 -6.19 15.15 -22.71
CA GLN A 67 -7.51 15.40 -23.30
C GLN A 67 -8.51 15.87 -22.25
N LYS A 68 -9.48 16.68 -22.67
CA LYS A 68 -10.66 17.06 -21.87
C LYS A 68 -11.86 16.20 -22.29
N PRO A 69 -12.81 15.91 -21.39
CA PRO A 69 -12.83 16.32 -19.97
C PRO A 69 -11.79 15.61 -19.11
N ASP A 70 -11.49 16.17 -17.93
CA ASP A 70 -10.72 15.45 -16.92
C ASP A 70 -11.54 14.22 -16.47
N VAL A 71 -10.87 13.10 -16.18
CA VAL A 71 -11.56 11.85 -15.84
C VAL A 71 -12.07 11.84 -14.39
N VAL A 72 -11.42 12.62 -13.51
CA VAL A 72 -11.84 12.87 -12.13
C VAL A 72 -11.52 14.31 -11.77
N GLU A 73 -12.41 14.96 -11.02
CA GLU A 73 -12.22 16.30 -10.46
C GLU A 73 -12.83 16.36 -9.06
N ILE A 74 -12.06 16.79 -8.06
CA ILE A 74 -12.51 16.91 -6.67
C ILE A 74 -12.06 18.26 -6.07
N PRO A 75 -12.92 18.97 -5.32
CA PRO A 75 -12.52 20.16 -4.55
C PRO A 75 -11.49 19.81 -3.47
N THR A 76 -10.37 20.53 -3.45
CA THR A 76 -9.25 20.32 -2.52
C THR A 76 -8.64 21.68 -2.13
N ALA A 77 -9.50 22.59 -1.69
CA ALA A 77 -9.12 23.97 -1.40
C ALA A 77 -7.99 24.05 -0.37
N GLY A 78 -6.90 24.74 -0.72
CA GLY A 78 -5.77 24.95 0.17
C GLY A 78 -4.95 23.69 0.44
N ILE A 79 -4.97 22.70 -0.46
CA ILE A 79 -4.25 21.42 -0.27
C ILE A 79 -2.73 21.60 -0.35
N LEU A 80 -2.23 22.53 -1.17
CA LEU A 80 -0.83 22.93 -1.24
C LEU A 80 -0.52 24.17 -0.40
N ASP A 81 0.76 24.39 -0.09
CA ASP A 81 1.23 25.56 0.66
C ASP A 81 2.60 26.04 0.16
N ALA A 82 2.79 27.37 0.12
CA ALA A 82 4.02 28.00 -0.36
C ALA A 82 5.14 28.09 0.68
N GLY A 83 4.81 28.02 1.98
CA GLY A 83 5.72 28.15 3.11
C GLY A 83 6.21 26.81 3.66
N GLU A 84 5.42 25.73 3.52
CA GLU A 84 5.75 24.42 4.10
C GLU A 84 5.70 23.26 3.08
N PHE A 85 6.47 22.21 3.37
CA PHE A 85 6.39 20.96 2.63
C PHE A 85 5.18 20.16 3.06
N ARG A 86 4.32 19.81 2.09
CA ARG A 86 3.21 18.89 2.30
C ARG A 86 3.47 17.59 1.57
N GLY A 87 3.23 16.49 2.28
CA GLY A 87 3.50 15.15 1.77
C GLY A 87 2.27 14.55 1.12
N PHE A 88 2.50 13.80 0.04
CA PHE A 88 1.48 13.11 -0.73
C PHE A 88 2.01 11.76 -1.21
N TRP A 89 1.08 10.90 -1.58
CA TRP A 89 1.37 9.69 -2.34
C TRP A 89 0.43 9.59 -3.54
N VAL A 90 0.93 9.02 -4.63
CA VAL A 90 0.17 8.55 -5.80
C VAL A 90 0.38 7.06 -5.92
N ARG A 91 -0.68 6.27 -6.04
CA ARG A 91 -0.64 4.82 -6.19
C ARG A 91 -1.32 4.40 -7.49
N TRP A 92 -0.79 3.36 -8.13
CA TRP A 92 -1.33 2.76 -9.35
C TRP A 92 -1.26 1.23 -9.24
N TYR A 93 -2.35 0.63 -8.76
CA TYR A 93 -2.50 -0.82 -8.60
C TYR A 93 -3.83 -1.29 -9.18
N ASP A 94 -3.85 -2.49 -9.75
CA ASP A 94 -5.07 -3.15 -10.25
C ASP A 94 -5.97 -2.24 -11.09
N ASN A 95 -5.35 -1.47 -12.00
CA ASN A 95 -6.06 -0.52 -12.87
C ASN A 95 -6.79 0.59 -12.10
N VAL A 96 -6.31 0.98 -10.91
CA VAL A 96 -6.84 2.10 -10.13
C VAL A 96 -5.71 3.08 -9.80
N ILE A 97 -5.95 4.37 -10.08
CA ILE A 97 -5.06 5.46 -9.68
C ILE A 97 -5.66 6.15 -8.47
N THR A 98 -4.92 6.21 -7.36
CA THR A 98 -5.32 6.91 -6.13
C THR A 98 -4.29 7.94 -5.69
N VAL A 99 -4.76 9.00 -5.03
CA VAL A 99 -3.91 10.08 -4.49
C VAL A 99 -4.36 10.42 -3.08
N GLY A 100 -3.41 10.52 -2.14
CA GLY A 100 -3.67 10.84 -0.74
C GLY A 100 -2.56 11.65 -0.08
N HIS A 101 -2.78 12.02 1.17
CA HIS A 101 -1.80 12.72 1.99
C HIS A 101 -0.77 11.76 2.59
N ALA A 102 0.47 12.20 2.74
CA ALA A 102 1.49 11.42 3.44
C ALA A 102 1.07 11.21 4.90
N GLY A 103 1.14 9.95 5.35
CA GLY A 103 0.67 9.54 6.67
C GLY A 103 -0.79 9.08 6.67
N ASP A 104 -1.59 9.49 5.69
CA ASP A 104 -2.97 9.05 5.54
C ASP A 104 -3.04 7.81 4.66
N ALA A 105 -3.82 6.81 5.08
CA ALA A 105 -4.12 5.65 4.24
C ALA A 105 -5.19 5.97 3.17
N ALA A 106 -6.10 6.90 3.48
CA ALA A 106 -7.23 7.25 2.63
C ALA A 106 -6.80 8.15 1.44
N ALA A 107 -7.35 7.84 0.27
CA ALA A 107 -7.23 8.69 -0.91
C ALA A 107 -8.25 9.83 -0.85
N PHE A 108 -7.85 11.04 -1.23
CA PHE A 108 -8.81 12.11 -1.55
C PHE A 108 -9.20 12.11 -3.04
N LEU A 109 -8.50 11.35 -3.87
CA LEU A 109 -8.74 11.22 -5.31
C LEU A 109 -8.58 9.75 -5.71
N SER A 110 -9.55 9.19 -6.45
CA SER A 110 -9.51 7.82 -6.95
C SER A 110 -10.11 7.73 -8.35
N TYR A 111 -9.55 6.90 -9.22
CA TYR A 111 -10.02 6.66 -10.57
C TYR A 111 -9.78 5.21 -11.01
N ASP A 112 -10.83 4.53 -11.48
CA ASP A 112 -10.76 3.22 -12.12
C ASP A 112 -10.20 3.36 -13.55
N ALA A 113 -8.88 3.37 -13.65
CA ALA A 113 -8.10 3.39 -14.88
C ALA A 113 -8.06 2.01 -15.57
N VAL A 114 -9.19 1.52 -16.08
CA VAL A 114 -9.33 0.20 -16.74
C VAL A 114 -8.27 -0.06 -17.83
N ASP A 115 -7.74 0.99 -18.44
CA ASP A 115 -6.69 0.90 -19.45
C ASP A 115 -5.34 1.47 -18.99
N LEU A 116 -5.04 1.30 -17.71
CA LEU A 116 -3.74 1.61 -17.13
C LEU A 116 -2.66 0.76 -17.81
N PHE A 117 -1.63 1.43 -18.29
CA PHE A 117 -0.43 0.84 -18.86
C PHE A 117 0.61 0.57 -17.76
N PRO A 118 1.64 -0.25 -18.02
CA PRO A 118 2.79 -0.38 -17.12
C PRO A 118 3.47 0.98 -16.91
N VAL A 119 3.30 1.58 -15.74
CA VAL A 119 3.92 2.85 -15.36
C VAL A 119 5.36 2.56 -14.93
N ASN A 120 6.32 3.01 -15.72
CA ASN A 120 7.76 2.84 -15.45
C ASN A 120 8.43 4.16 -15.07
N TYR A 121 7.75 5.30 -15.29
CA TYR A 121 8.27 6.62 -15.03
C TYR A 121 7.20 7.51 -14.42
N VAL A 122 7.63 8.36 -13.50
CA VAL A 122 6.85 9.47 -12.96
C VAL A 122 7.51 10.79 -13.35
N GLY A 123 6.75 11.67 -13.99
CA GLY A 123 7.13 13.05 -14.26
C GLY A 123 6.62 13.97 -13.16
N ILE A 124 7.43 14.94 -12.73
CA ILE A 124 6.97 16.04 -11.87
C ILE A 124 7.24 17.40 -12.51
N CYS A 125 6.32 18.34 -12.31
CA CYS A 125 6.51 19.77 -12.61
C CYS A 125 5.56 20.64 -11.79
N THR A 126 5.76 21.95 -11.84
CA THR A 126 4.75 22.92 -11.42
C THR A 126 4.12 23.58 -12.64
N GLY A 127 2.80 23.75 -12.62
CA GLY A 127 2.07 24.42 -13.69
C GLY A 127 2.38 25.91 -13.79
N TRP A 128 1.78 26.56 -14.78
CA TRP A 128 1.96 28.00 -15.02
C TRP A 128 1.45 28.85 -13.84
N GLY A 129 2.23 29.83 -13.43
CA GLY A 129 1.96 30.71 -12.28
C GLY A 129 2.40 30.14 -10.93
N ALA A 130 3.20 29.06 -10.91
CA ALA A 130 3.72 28.45 -9.68
C ALA A 130 5.16 27.94 -9.85
N THR A 131 5.96 28.06 -8.78
CA THR A 131 7.24 27.34 -8.64
C THR A 131 7.11 26.32 -7.51
N GLY A 132 7.83 25.22 -7.62
CA GLY A 132 7.78 24.14 -6.64
C GLY A 132 9.16 23.71 -6.16
N THR A 133 9.27 23.39 -4.88
CA THR A 133 10.38 22.58 -4.35
C THR A 133 9.82 21.23 -3.93
N TRP A 134 10.42 20.16 -4.41
CA TRP A 134 10.00 18.78 -4.21
C TRP A 134 11.07 18.03 -3.42
N MET A 135 10.65 17.18 -2.49
CA MET A 135 11.51 16.19 -1.84
C MET A 135 11.06 14.80 -2.27
N LEU A 136 11.95 14.08 -2.94
CA LEU A 136 11.75 12.70 -3.33
C LEU A 136 12.64 11.81 -2.47
N ASP A 137 12.14 10.64 -2.08
CA ASP A 137 13.01 9.63 -1.49
C ASP A 137 13.98 9.10 -2.56
N GLU A 138 15.24 8.87 -2.19
CA GLU A 138 16.29 8.45 -3.14
C GLU A 138 15.89 7.12 -3.82
N PRO A 139 16.02 6.99 -5.15
CA PRO A 139 15.87 5.70 -5.79
C PRO A 139 17.02 4.80 -5.32
N SER A 140 16.72 3.79 -4.51
CA SER A 140 17.71 2.76 -4.20
C SER A 140 18.20 2.14 -5.51
N SER A 141 19.52 2.13 -5.72
CA SER A 141 20.20 1.47 -6.83
C SER A 141 19.74 0.00 -6.98
N PRO A 142 19.85 -0.59 -8.19
CA PRO A 142 19.12 -1.82 -8.55
C PRO A 142 19.71 -3.05 -7.88
N THR A 143 19.27 -3.34 -6.66
CA THR A 143 19.38 -4.65 -6.02
C THR A 143 17.99 -5.27 -5.97
N ALA A 144 17.62 -6.02 -7.01
CA ALA A 144 16.40 -6.83 -7.13
C ALA A 144 15.06 -6.08 -6.95
N PRO A 145 14.00 -6.39 -7.73
CA PRO A 145 12.73 -5.68 -7.64
C PRO A 145 12.10 -5.92 -6.26
N SER A 146 12.16 -4.92 -5.38
CA SER A 146 11.38 -4.88 -4.15
C SER A 146 10.07 -4.18 -4.48
N ALA A 147 8.97 -4.93 -4.50
CA ALA A 147 7.62 -4.38 -4.55
C ALA A 147 7.43 -3.39 -3.38
N PRO A 148 6.65 -2.31 -3.52
CA PRO A 148 6.69 -1.22 -2.57
C PRO A 148 5.60 -1.36 -1.52
N VAL A 149 6.02 -0.92 -0.35
CA VAL A 149 5.29 -0.94 0.89
C VAL A 149 4.18 0.11 0.83
N MET A 150 2.93 -0.34 0.69
CA MET A 150 1.72 0.37 1.12
C MET A 150 1.90 0.86 2.56
N GLY A 151 1.33 2.01 2.93
CA GLY A 151 1.65 2.76 4.15
C GLY A 151 1.42 2.03 5.49
N PHE A 152 2.31 1.12 5.84
CA PHE A 152 2.47 0.58 7.18
C PHE A 152 3.63 1.32 7.83
N SER A 153 3.42 1.85 9.04
CA SER A 153 4.57 2.19 9.88
C SER A 153 5.44 0.95 9.98
N ASN A 154 6.74 1.08 9.69
CA ASN A 154 7.66 -0.02 9.96
C ASN A 154 7.43 -0.47 11.41
N PRO A 155 7.25 -1.77 11.67
CA PRO A 155 7.16 -2.29 13.02
C PRO A 155 8.16 -1.61 13.95
N ILE A 156 7.64 -0.92 14.98
CA ILE A 156 8.42 -0.14 15.94
C ILE A 156 9.17 -1.07 16.92
N GLY A 157 8.81 -2.36 16.93
CA GLY A 157 9.47 -3.38 17.74
C GLY A 157 10.90 -3.66 17.29
N ASN A 158 11.77 -3.90 18.27
CA ASN A 158 13.16 -4.30 18.05
C ASN A 158 13.37 -5.82 18.17
N GLY A 159 12.29 -6.61 18.15
CA GLY A 159 12.33 -8.07 18.31
C GLY A 159 11.27 -8.79 17.47
N PRO A 160 11.18 -10.13 17.57
CA PRO A 160 10.33 -10.94 16.70
C PRO A 160 8.81 -10.68 16.86
N GLY A 161 8.41 -9.94 17.89
CA GLY A 161 7.02 -9.73 18.29
C GLY A 161 6.54 -10.77 19.30
N CYS A 162 5.42 -10.47 19.97
CA CYS A 162 4.77 -11.35 20.92
C CYS A 162 3.30 -11.56 20.53
N TRP A 163 2.79 -12.76 20.76
CA TRP A 163 1.37 -13.07 20.57
C TRP A 163 0.62 -12.76 21.87
N VAL A 164 -0.32 -11.83 21.80
CA VAL A 164 -1.09 -11.36 22.96
C VAL A 164 -2.54 -11.85 22.83
N PRO A 165 -3.05 -12.64 23.78
CA PRO A 165 -4.45 -13.05 23.79
C PRO A 165 -5.38 -11.83 23.84
N ALA A 166 -6.43 -11.86 23.03
CA ALA A 166 -7.45 -10.82 22.94
C ALA A 166 -8.78 -11.42 22.49
N ALA A 167 -9.87 -10.65 22.61
CA ALA A 167 -11.17 -11.10 22.16
C ALA A 167 -12.08 -9.95 21.72
N ASN A 168 -13.14 -10.29 20.97
CA ASN A 168 -14.27 -9.38 20.68
C ASN A 168 -13.87 -8.00 20.12
N GLY A 169 -12.85 -7.95 19.28
CA GLY A 169 -12.38 -6.72 18.64
C GLY A 169 -11.31 -5.96 19.42
N GLU A 170 -10.91 -6.45 20.59
CA GLU A 170 -9.80 -5.87 21.35
C GLU A 170 -8.51 -5.86 20.53
N THR A 171 -7.88 -4.67 20.50
CA THR A 171 -6.58 -4.41 19.87
C THR A 171 -5.57 -4.03 20.96
N PRO A 172 -4.70 -4.97 21.38
CA PRO A 172 -3.71 -4.67 22.42
C PRO A 172 -2.73 -3.57 21.98
N PRO A 173 -2.12 -2.82 22.93
CA PRO A 173 -1.08 -1.86 22.62
C PRO A 173 0.06 -2.48 21.79
N GLY A 174 0.53 -1.75 20.77
CA GLY A 174 1.58 -2.23 19.89
C GLY A 174 1.14 -3.31 18.89
N ALA A 175 -0.18 -3.52 18.71
CA ALA A 175 -0.72 -4.41 17.69
C ALA A 175 -0.19 -4.10 16.28
N MET A 176 0.26 -5.15 15.61
CA MET A 176 0.85 -5.10 14.28
C MET A 176 -0.24 -4.95 13.23
N GLN A 177 -0.12 -3.88 12.43
CA GLN A 177 -0.98 -3.64 11.29
C GLN A 177 -0.73 -4.71 10.20
N GLY A 178 -1.78 -5.42 9.82
CA GLY A 178 -1.73 -6.47 8.80
C GLY A 178 -2.23 -5.98 7.45
N GLY A 179 -3.19 -5.07 7.44
CA GLY A 179 -3.87 -4.67 6.21
C GLY A 179 -4.82 -3.51 6.42
N PHE A 180 -5.55 -3.10 5.40
CA PHE A 180 -6.54 -2.05 5.49
C PHE A 180 -7.69 -2.39 4.55
N ASP A 181 -8.91 -2.46 5.10
CA ASP A 181 -10.13 -2.70 4.35
C ASP A 181 -10.94 -1.41 4.25
N SER A 182 -10.83 -0.72 3.11
CA SER A 182 -11.55 0.48 2.63
C SER A 182 -11.68 1.69 3.58
N SER A 183 -12.04 1.48 4.84
CA SER A 183 -12.16 2.47 5.91
C SER A 183 -11.60 2.00 7.26
N GLU A 184 -11.13 0.76 7.37
CA GLU A 184 -10.73 0.16 8.65
C GLU A 184 -9.36 -0.51 8.62
N GLN A 185 -8.59 -0.24 9.69
CA GLN A 185 -7.31 -0.88 9.94
C GLN A 185 -7.50 -2.34 10.36
N LEU A 186 -6.89 -3.26 9.63
CA LEU A 186 -6.83 -4.68 9.98
C LEU A 186 -5.52 -5.01 10.70
N TYR A 187 -5.56 -5.94 11.63
CA TYR A 187 -4.38 -6.34 12.40
C TYR A 187 -4.00 -7.80 12.15
N ILE A 188 -2.72 -8.11 12.32
CA ILE A 188 -2.22 -9.48 12.25
C ILE A 188 -2.68 -10.21 13.51
N ALA A 189 -3.47 -11.26 13.33
CA ALA A 189 -3.90 -12.12 14.41
C ALA A 189 -3.85 -13.59 13.99
N ARG A 190 -4.07 -14.49 14.93
CA ARG A 190 -4.23 -15.91 14.67
C ARG A 190 -5.30 -16.51 15.57
N ALA A 191 -5.95 -17.57 15.09
CA ALA A 191 -6.97 -18.29 15.83
C ALA A 191 -6.82 -19.80 15.60
N ARG A 192 -7.36 -20.60 16.53
CA ARG A 192 -7.43 -22.05 16.38
C ARG A 192 -8.68 -22.43 15.57
N HIS A 193 -8.52 -23.26 14.57
CA HIS A 193 -9.63 -23.75 13.75
C HIS A 193 -9.34 -25.18 13.28
N GLU A 194 -10.24 -26.12 13.55
CA GLU A 194 -10.12 -27.53 13.13
C GLU A 194 -8.77 -28.19 13.49
N GLY A 195 -8.20 -27.83 14.65
CA GLY A 195 -6.92 -28.36 15.14
C GLY A 195 -5.68 -27.59 14.67
N ASP A 196 -5.81 -26.74 13.65
CA ASP A 196 -4.75 -25.87 13.17
C ASP A 196 -4.71 -24.56 13.98
N LEU A 197 -3.53 -23.95 14.07
CA LEU A 197 -3.36 -22.56 14.52
C LEU A 197 -3.06 -21.72 13.30
N ILE A 198 -3.97 -20.83 12.91
CA ILE A 198 -3.95 -20.20 11.59
C ILE A 198 -3.83 -18.68 11.71
N PRO A 199 -2.85 -18.04 11.04
CA PRO A 199 -2.79 -16.58 10.95
C PRO A 199 -3.85 -16.03 9.99
N GLY A 200 -4.36 -14.86 10.30
CA GLY A 200 -5.45 -14.20 9.58
C GLY A 200 -5.60 -12.72 9.93
N LYS A 201 -6.74 -12.15 9.54
CA LYS A 201 -7.03 -10.71 9.69
C LYS A 201 -7.95 -10.48 10.89
N LEU A 202 -7.54 -9.65 11.85
CA LEU A 202 -8.45 -9.07 12.83
C LEU A 202 -9.18 -7.89 12.20
N HIS A 203 -10.50 -7.91 12.28
CA HIS A 203 -11.38 -6.80 11.93
C HIS A 203 -12.03 -6.24 13.22
N PRO A 204 -11.46 -5.19 13.83
CA PRO A 204 -11.87 -4.70 15.15
C PRO A 204 -13.38 -4.41 15.28
N SER A 205 -13.99 -3.75 14.29
CA SER A 205 -15.41 -3.38 14.31
C SER A 205 -16.35 -4.57 14.19
N HIS A 206 -15.91 -5.67 13.55
CA HIS A 206 -16.65 -6.93 13.50
C HIS A 206 -16.48 -7.72 14.80
N GLY A 207 -15.46 -7.41 15.59
CA GLY A 207 -15.12 -8.13 16.81
C GLY A 207 -14.47 -9.50 16.55
N VAL A 208 -13.95 -9.73 15.34
CA VAL A 208 -13.65 -11.07 14.82
C VAL A 208 -12.29 -11.12 14.13
N VAL A 209 -11.55 -12.21 14.36
CA VAL A 209 -10.45 -12.64 13.48
C VAL A 209 -10.98 -13.62 12.45
N TYR A 210 -10.73 -13.32 11.19
CA TYR A 210 -11.04 -14.21 10.09
C TYR A 210 -9.79 -14.99 9.69
N VAL A 211 -9.92 -16.32 9.58
CA VAL A 211 -8.87 -17.23 9.11
C VAL A 211 -9.35 -18.01 7.88
N ALA A 212 -8.43 -18.31 6.97
CA ALA A 212 -8.69 -19.09 5.76
C ALA A 212 -8.50 -20.58 6.03
N TRP A 213 -9.53 -21.41 5.80
CA TRP A 213 -9.42 -22.86 5.96
C TRP A 213 -10.47 -23.63 5.14
N GLY A 214 -10.04 -24.72 4.50
CA GLY A 214 -10.95 -25.68 3.87
C GLY A 214 -11.86 -25.09 2.79
N GLY A 215 -11.41 -24.04 2.08
CA GLY A 215 -12.21 -23.33 1.08
C GLY A 215 -13.06 -22.17 1.61
N GLY A 216 -13.07 -21.90 2.91
CA GLY A 216 -13.91 -20.86 3.53
C GLY A 216 -13.16 -19.83 4.37
N GLU A 217 -13.83 -18.70 4.61
CA GLU A 217 -13.48 -17.71 5.63
C GLU A 217 -14.20 -18.03 6.95
N HIS A 218 -13.44 -18.17 8.03
CA HIS A 218 -13.96 -18.56 9.35
C HIS A 218 -13.66 -17.50 10.39
N GLY A 219 -14.72 -16.99 11.03
CA GLY A 219 -14.61 -15.98 12.08
C GLY A 219 -14.48 -16.56 13.48
N HIS A 220 -13.56 -16.00 14.28
CA HIS A 220 -13.37 -16.33 15.70
C HIS A 220 -13.33 -15.07 16.56
N ASN A 221 -14.03 -15.11 17.70
CA ASN A 221 -14.07 -14.01 18.66
C ASN A 221 -12.95 -14.08 19.71
N GLU A 222 -12.28 -15.22 19.86
CA GLU A 222 -11.11 -15.42 20.73
C GLU A 222 -9.89 -15.70 19.85
N TYR A 223 -8.81 -14.95 20.08
CA TYR A 223 -7.65 -14.96 19.19
C TYR A 223 -6.40 -14.43 19.89
N GLU A 224 -5.26 -14.51 19.20
CA GLU A 224 -4.03 -13.83 19.61
C GLU A 224 -3.65 -12.79 18.56
N VAL A 225 -3.30 -11.58 18.99
CA VAL A 225 -2.81 -10.49 18.12
C VAL A 225 -1.30 -10.44 18.18
N LEU A 226 -0.64 -10.27 17.03
CA LEU A 226 0.80 -10.04 17.01
C LEU A 226 1.07 -8.59 17.45
N CYS A 227 1.89 -8.42 18.48
CA CYS A 227 2.24 -7.12 19.04
C CYS A 227 3.77 -6.93 19.06
N GLU A 228 4.22 -5.67 19.03
CA GLU A 228 5.64 -5.29 19.18
C GLU A 228 6.59 -6.02 18.22
N GLY A 229 6.07 -6.43 17.05
CA GLY A 229 6.88 -7.00 15.98
C GLY A 229 7.88 -5.98 15.48
N GLY A 230 9.06 -6.48 15.10
CA GLY A 230 10.14 -5.84 14.35
C GLY A 230 10.34 -6.66 13.07
N GLY A 231 9.99 -6.15 11.89
CA GLY A 231 9.98 -6.96 10.67
C GLY A 231 9.78 -6.17 9.36
N LEU A 232 9.79 -6.87 8.24
CA LEU A 232 9.58 -6.32 6.91
C LEU A 232 8.67 -7.24 6.11
N TRP A 233 7.89 -6.66 5.20
CA TRP A 233 7.17 -7.41 4.19
C TRP A 233 8.09 -7.64 3.00
N VAL A 234 8.25 -8.89 2.61
CA VAL A 234 9.15 -9.30 1.52
C VAL A 234 8.31 -9.94 0.41
N PRO A 235 8.37 -9.45 -0.84
CA PRO A 235 7.67 -10.09 -1.94
C PRO A 235 8.23 -11.50 -2.17
N VAL A 236 7.34 -12.46 -2.41
CA VAL A 236 7.69 -13.84 -2.70
C VAL A 236 7.22 -14.18 -4.10
N GLU A 237 8.16 -14.62 -4.94
CA GLU A 237 7.87 -15.22 -6.24
C GLU A 237 7.88 -16.75 -6.12
N ALA A 238 6.91 -17.40 -6.78
CA ALA A 238 6.84 -18.86 -6.93
C ALA A 238 6.89 -19.67 -5.61
N GLY A 239 6.40 -19.11 -4.50
CA GLY A 239 6.32 -19.80 -3.21
C GLY A 239 7.67 -20.00 -2.49
N ASN A 240 8.73 -19.33 -2.93
CA ASN A 240 10.05 -19.44 -2.30
C ASN A 240 10.10 -18.65 -0.98
N ILE A 241 9.88 -19.35 0.14
CA ILE A 241 9.85 -18.75 1.48
C ILE A 241 11.25 -18.26 1.88
N PRO A 242 11.45 -16.94 2.12
CA PRO A 242 12.76 -16.39 2.44
C PRO A 242 13.22 -16.81 3.85
N PRO A 243 14.54 -16.92 4.09
CA PRO A 243 15.08 -17.07 5.44
C PRO A 243 14.60 -15.93 6.35
N GLY A 244 14.20 -16.26 7.58
CA GLY A 244 13.69 -15.29 8.54
C GLY A 244 12.18 -15.02 8.46
N ALA A 245 11.45 -15.69 7.55
CA ALA A 245 10.00 -15.70 7.58
C ALA A 245 9.50 -16.11 8.98
N PHE A 246 8.59 -15.31 9.54
CA PHE A 246 8.15 -15.47 10.92
C PHE A 246 7.07 -16.56 11.03
N PRO A 247 7.31 -17.67 11.73
CA PRO A 247 6.30 -18.71 11.94
C PRO A 247 5.17 -18.14 12.81
N ALA A 248 3.95 -18.19 12.29
CA ALA A 248 2.79 -17.57 12.94
C ALA A 248 1.68 -18.56 13.29
N GLY A 249 1.78 -19.77 12.77
CA GLY A 249 0.83 -20.83 13.02
C GLY A 249 1.42 -22.19 12.66
N GLU A 250 0.61 -23.22 12.81
CA GLU A 250 0.96 -24.59 12.45
C GLU A 250 -0.30 -25.36 12.08
N THR A 251 -0.20 -26.24 11.08
CA THR A 251 -1.25 -27.23 10.82
C THR A 251 -1.23 -28.30 11.91
N SER A 252 -2.32 -29.04 12.03
CA SER A 252 -2.45 -30.21 12.90
C SER A 252 -1.45 -31.33 12.57
N GLU A 253 -0.89 -31.35 11.37
CA GLU A 253 0.20 -32.25 10.96
C GLU A 253 1.61 -31.71 11.30
N GLY A 254 1.69 -30.51 11.88
CA GLY A 254 2.94 -29.85 12.29
C GLY A 254 3.63 -29.05 11.18
N GLU A 255 2.95 -28.78 10.06
CA GLU A 255 3.49 -27.89 9.03
C GLU A 255 3.44 -26.43 9.53
N PRO A 256 4.56 -25.70 9.55
CA PRO A 256 4.56 -24.29 9.94
C PRO A 256 3.80 -23.44 8.91
N LEU A 257 2.96 -22.55 9.41
CA LEU A 257 2.25 -21.52 8.64
C LEU A 257 2.89 -20.15 8.90
N PHE A 258 2.95 -19.34 7.85
CA PHE A 258 3.53 -18.00 7.90
C PHE A 258 2.48 -16.94 7.59
N ILE A 259 2.81 -15.68 7.88
CA ILE A 259 1.92 -14.55 7.60
C ILE A 259 2.20 -14.08 6.17
N GLY A 260 1.20 -14.20 5.32
CA GLY A 260 1.21 -13.61 3.99
C GLY A 260 0.27 -12.43 3.92
N ARG A 261 0.50 -11.57 2.93
CA ARG A 261 -0.37 -10.44 2.64
C ARG A 261 -0.50 -10.26 1.13
N VAL A 262 -1.70 -9.89 0.71
CA VAL A 262 -2.04 -9.63 -0.69
C VAL A 262 -2.90 -8.38 -0.78
N THR A 263 -2.95 -7.80 -1.97
CA THR A 263 -3.95 -6.82 -2.36
C THR A 263 -5.09 -7.55 -3.07
N HIS A 264 -6.33 -7.33 -2.65
CA HIS A 264 -7.53 -7.89 -3.26
C HIS A 264 -8.67 -6.89 -3.15
N ASP A 265 -9.31 -6.57 -4.27
CA ASP A 265 -10.46 -5.64 -4.35
C ASP A 265 -10.20 -4.28 -3.67
N GLY A 266 -8.97 -3.74 -3.83
CA GLY A 266 -8.57 -2.47 -3.22
C GLY A 266 -8.23 -2.54 -1.73
N THR A 267 -8.40 -3.71 -1.11
CA THR A 267 -8.06 -4.02 0.28
C THR A 267 -6.71 -4.71 0.35
N VAL A 268 -5.86 -4.28 1.28
CA VAL A 268 -4.68 -5.05 1.64
C VAL A 268 -5.07 -5.93 2.81
N THR A 269 -4.89 -7.25 2.71
CA THR A 269 -5.29 -8.17 3.77
C THR A 269 -4.29 -9.29 3.99
N VAL A 270 -4.19 -9.73 5.23
CA VAL A 270 -3.32 -10.83 5.65
C VAL A 270 -4.06 -12.16 5.67
N GLY A 271 -3.28 -13.22 5.52
CA GLY A 271 -3.74 -14.60 5.62
C GLY A 271 -2.58 -15.55 5.89
N LYS A 272 -2.78 -16.83 5.58
CA LYS A 272 -1.79 -17.88 5.80
C LYS A 272 -0.97 -18.14 4.55
N VAL A 273 0.34 -18.31 4.71
CA VAL A 273 1.19 -18.91 3.69
C VAL A 273 1.44 -20.34 4.11
N GLN A 274 1.12 -21.26 3.19
CA GLN A 274 1.32 -22.68 3.40
C GLN A 274 2.42 -23.18 2.46
N PRO A 275 3.64 -23.46 2.97
CA PRO A 275 4.80 -23.81 2.14
C PRO A 275 4.57 -25.00 1.21
N SER A 276 3.94 -26.07 1.69
CA SER A 276 3.66 -27.28 0.90
C SER A 276 2.75 -27.02 -0.30
N HIS A 277 1.89 -26.00 -0.22
CA HIS A 277 1.01 -25.57 -1.31
C HIS A 277 1.66 -24.46 -2.17
N GLY A 278 2.73 -23.84 -1.68
CA GLY A 278 3.46 -22.76 -2.36
C GLY A 278 2.56 -21.57 -2.71
N CYS A 279 1.69 -21.16 -1.79
CA CYS A 279 0.77 -20.02 -1.98
C CYS A 279 0.39 -19.35 -0.66
N CYS A 280 -0.17 -18.15 -0.78
CA CYS A 280 -0.87 -17.46 0.30
C CYS A 280 -2.39 -17.64 0.11
N TYR A 281 -3.08 -17.94 1.20
CA TYR A 281 -4.53 -17.99 1.28
C TYR A 281 -5.03 -16.84 2.14
N ILE A 282 -5.97 -16.05 1.63
CA ILE A 282 -6.65 -15.03 2.41
C ILE A 282 -8.11 -15.40 2.66
N PRO A 283 -8.64 -15.08 3.84
CA PRO A 283 -10.07 -15.10 4.08
C PRO A 283 -10.68 -13.83 3.51
N TYR A 284 -11.67 -13.94 2.61
CA TYR A 284 -12.38 -12.78 2.09
C TYR A 284 -13.76 -13.16 1.54
N GLY A 285 -14.78 -12.37 1.86
CA GLY A 285 -16.13 -12.52 1.30
C GLY A 285 -16.81 -13.86 1.62
N GLY A 286 -16.43 -14.54 2.71
CA GLY A 286 -16.89 -15.89 3.02
C GLY A 286 -16.05 -17.03 2.42
N GLU A 287 -15.06 -16.73 1.58
CA GLU A 287 -14.25 -17.73 0.86
C GLU A 287 -12.78 -17.72 1.28
N GLU A 288 -12.08 -18.84 1.02
CA GLU A 288 -10.61 -18.92 1.04
C GLU A 288 -10.06 -18.70 -0.37
N LEU A 289 -9.38 -17.57 -0.58
CA LEU A 289 -8.85 -17.19 -1.90
C LEU A 289 -7.34 -17.42 -1.97
N MET A 290 -6.87 -18.02 -3.07
CA MET A 290 -5.48 -18.45 -3.26
C MET A 290 -4.70 -17.48 -4.15
N TYR A 291 -3.48 -17.13 -3.71
CA TYR A 291 -2.56 -16.24 -4.42
C TYR A 291 -1.16 -16.85 -4.53
N LYS A 292 -0.59 -16.79 -5.73
CA LYS A 292 0.80 -17.19 -6.00
C LYS A 292 1.81 -16.05 -5.87
N GLU A 293 1.33 -14.81 -5.97
CA GLU A 293 2.09 -13.59 -5.76
C GLU A 293 1.60 -12.95 -4.47
N PHE A 294 2.50 -12.79 -3.51
CA PHE A 294 2.19 -12.27 -2.18
C PHE A 294 3.43 -11.70 -1.52
N GLU A 295 3.24 -10.92 -0.45
CA GLU A 295 4.31 -10.54 0.47
C GLU A 295 4.27 -11.44 1.70
N ILE A 296 5.44 -11.77 2.26
CA ILE A 296 5.56 -12.53 3.51
C ILE A 296 6.20 -11.68 4.61
N TYR A 297 5.74 -11.84 5.84
CA TYR A 297 6.31 -11.15 6.99
C TYR A 297 7.60 -11.84 7.46
N VAL A 298 8.70 -11.08 7.46
CA VAL A 298 10.03 -11.51 7.91
C VAL A 298 10.38 -10.73 9.17
N ALA A 299 10.65 -11.43 10.27
CA ALA A 299 11.08 -10.79 11.52
C ALA A 299 12.56 -10.37 11.44
N LYS A 300 12.92 -9.28 12.14
CA LYS A 300 14.30 -8.79 12.30
C LYS A 300 15.06 -9.56 13.38
#